data_AF-A0AAW1IC92-F1
#
_entry.id   AF-A0AAW1IC92-F1
#
_cell.length_a   1.000
_cell.length_b   1.000
_cell.length_c   1.000
_cell.angle_alpha   90.00
_cell.angle_beta   90.00
_cell.angle_gamma   90.00
#
_symmetry.space_group_name_H-M   'P 1'
#
loop_
_entity.id
_entity.type
_entity.pdbx_description
1 polymer ?
#
loop_
_entity_poly.entity_id
_entity_poly.type
_entity_poly.pdbx_seq_one_letter_code
_entity_poly.pdbx_strand_id
1 'polypeptide(L)'
;MMLAKSVFSTILISLLSVPAQNSVLRKTHSKWSGWNPRKLREQKHKALSKVCSAKDTLNFKLNEIIVIRSELLQLQMNSLNEENAVKKKELAEKNDYRVKDRHLKLQLLELQIEEQKLKIHLLQKQCIKEFLGKHLFNISDIYFAYFALSANCGQYKHGSRIPITGHPNGGIRIFLSQRQPHEALAGDSKGKLLVVSYAWDGNSLPGNEFWSGKLASTGDSAAASSTQISELHHPHINRRVCSKTLKIAARGKIYDFENYLQCNSKRKWDEEASGS
;
A
#
# COMPACT_ATOMS: atom_id res chain seq x y z
N MET A 1 15.72 -16.06 21.55
CA MET A 1 15.98 -17.45 22.00
C MET A 1 17.43 -17.61 22.47
N MET A 2 17.78 -17.05 23.64
CA MET A 2 19.15 -16.99 24.14
C MET A 2 19.34 -17.66 25.52
N LEU A 3 18.47 -18.62 25.88
CA LEU A 3 18.52 -19.27 27.20
C LEU A 3 18.78 -20.79 27.20
N ALA A 4 18.89 -21.44 26.02
CA ALA A 4 19.03 -22.91 25.96
C ALA A 4 20.48 -23.44 25.92
N LYS A 5 21.49 -22.58 25.76
CA LYS A 5 22.89 -23.02 25.61
C LYS A 5 23.66 -23.18 26.93
N SER A 6 23.11 -22.74 28.07
CA SER A 6 23.85 -22.66 29.33
C SER A 6 23.77 -23.89 30.24
N VAL A 7 22.84 -24.83 30.00
CA VAL A 7 22.60 -25.96 30.93
C VAL A 7 23.39 -27.23 30.55
N PHE A 8 23.83 -27.35 29.30
CA PHE A 8 24.49 -28.57 28.82
C PHE A 8 26.00 -28.67 29.12
N SER A 9 26.67 -27.58 29.51
CA SER A 9 28.10 -27.61 29.85
C SER A 9 28.36 -28.14 31.27
N THR A 10 27.37 -28.11 32.15
CA THR A 10 27.55 -28.40 33.59
C THR A 10 27.36 -29.87 33.93
N ILE A 11 26.76 -30.67 33.03
CA ILE A 11 26.45 -32.09 33.28
C ILE A 11 27.57 -33.03 32.77
N LEU A 12 28.44 -32.55 31.87
CA LEU A 12 29.48 -33.40 31.25
C LEU A 12 30.80 -33.49 32.04
N ILE A 13 31.01 -32.64 33.06
CA ILE A 13 32.26 -32.61 33.85
C ILE A 13 32.19 -33.49 35.12
N SER A 14 31.00 -33.93 35.52
CA SER A 14 30.76 -34.61 36.80
C SER A 14 30.95 -36.14 36.78
N LEU A 15 31.18 -36.75 35.62
CA LEU A 15 31.23 -38.22 35.45
C LEU A 15 32.62 -38.80 35.15
N LEU A 16 33.68 -37.99 35.14
CA LEU A 16 35.07 -38.45 34.93
C LEU A 16 36.01 -38.24 36.13
N SER A 17 35.50 -37.80 37.28
CA SER A 17 36.28 -37.78 38.52
C SER A 17 36.08 -39.09 39.30
N VAL A 18 36.81 -40.14 38.91
CA VAL A 18 37.12 -41.25 39.82
C VAL A 18 38.15 -40.71 40.82
N PRO A 19 37.86 -40.62 42.13
CA PRO A 19 38.89 -40.25 43.10
C PRO A 19 39.93 -41.38 43.11
N ALA A 20 41.16 -41.05 42.74
CA ALA A 20 42.32 -41.89 42.98
C ALA A 20 42.50 -42.05 44.50
N GLN A 21 41.96 -43.14 45.07
CA GLN A 21 42.25 -43.55 46.45
C GLN A 21 43.64 -44.17 46.52
N ASN A 22 44.66 -43.32 46.49
CA ASN A 22 46.03 -43.64 46.87
C ASN A 22 46.36 -42.90 48.18
N SER A 23 45.82 -43.37 49.32
CA SER A 23 46.19 -42.81 50.63
C SER A 23 45.73 -43.66 51.83
N VAL A 24 46.11 -44.94 51.89
CA VAL A 24 46.26 -45.65 53.18
C VAL A 24 47.44 -46.63 53.11
N LEU A 25 48.65 -46.08 53.10
CA LEU A 25 49.87 -46.83 53.38
C LEU A 25 50.76 -45.95 54.27
N ARG A 26 50.51 -45.98 55.58
CA ARG A 26 51.53 -45.81 56.62
C ARG A 26 50.93 -46.01 58.01
N LYS A 27 51.66 -46.79 58.81
CA LYS A 27 51.51 -47.10 60.25
C LYS A 27 50.53 -48.22 60.61
N THR A 28 51.06 -49.44 60.68
CA THR A 28 51.14 -50.23 61.93
C THR A 28 52.06 -51.43 61.69
N HIS A 29 53.27 -51.39 62.27
CA HIS A 29 54.12 -52.56 62.46
C HIS A 29 53.60 -53.32 63.69
N SER A 30 52.83 -54.38 63.48
CA SER A 30 52.64 -55.43 64.49
C SER A 30 52.11 -56.71 63.82
N LYS A 31 52.91 -57.78 63.89
CA LYS A 31 52.53 -59.20 63.71
C LYS A 31 51.67 -59.52 62.47
N TRP A 32 52.33 -59.69 61.32
CA TRP A 32 51.76 -60.39 60.17
C TRP A 32 52.00 -61.90 60.32
N SER A 33 51.04 -62.61 60.92
CA SER A 33 50.94 -64.07 60.86
C SER A 33 49.57 -64.43 60.29
N GLY A 34 49.51 -64.69 58.98
CA GLY A 34 48.27 -65.06 58.29
C GLY A 34 48.24 -64.70 56.80
N TRP A 35 49.29 -65.01 56.05
CA TRP A 35 49.32 -64.80 54.60
C TRP A 35 48.60 -65.96 53.90
N ASN A 36 47.38 -65.74 53.40
CA ASN A 36 46.63 -66.75 52.64
C ASN A 36 46.37 -66.27 51.19
N PRO A 37 47.20 -66.70 50.22
CA PRO A 37 47.10 -66.32 48.81
C PRO A 37 45.74 -66.62 48.15
N ARG A 38 44.96 -67.57 48.69
CA ARG A 38 43.61 -67.89 48.19
C ARG A 38 42.61 -66.78 48.54
N LYS A 39 42.64 -66.25 49.77
CA LYS A 39 41.75 -65.17 50.20
C LYS A 39 41.96 -63.88 49.40
N LEU A 40 43.21 -63.56 49.04
CA LEU A 40 43.52 -62.39 48.21
C LEU A 40 43.04 -62.59 46.75
N ARG A 41 43.17 -63.80 46.20
CA ARG A 41 42.63 -64.16 44.88
C ARG A 41 41.11 -64.08 44.83
N GLU A 42 40.43 -64.56 45.87
CA GLU A 42 38.97 -64.46 46.01
C GLU A 42 38.52 -63.00 46.14
N GLN A 43 39.20 -62.19 46.96
CA GLN A 43 38.92 -60.75 47.07
C GLN A 43 39.12 -60.01 45.74
N LYS A 44 40.19 -60.33 45.00
CA LYS A 44 40.46 -59.77 43.67
C LYS A 44 39.40 -60.20 42.65
N HIS A 45 38.98 -61.48 42.64
CA HIS A 45 37.91 -61.97 41.78
C HIS A 45 36.57 -61.29 42.10
N LYS A 46 36.25 -61.12 43.39
CA LYS A 46 35.03 -60.44 43.84
C LYS A 46 35.04 -58.95 43.47
N ALA A 47 36.19 -58.29 43.53
CA ALA A 47 36.35 -56.91 43.08
C ALA A 47 36.22 -56.78 41.55
N LEU A 48 36.85 -57.67 40.77
CA LEU A 48 36.75 -57.68 39.30
C LEU A 48 35.33 -57.98 38.81
N SER A 49 34.63 -58.92 39.46
CA SER A 49 33.22 -59.22 39.17
C SER A 49 32.31 -58.00 39.43
N LYS A 50 32.54 -57.26 40.52
CA LYS A 50 31.82 -56.01 40.81
C LYS A 50 32.11 -54.93 39.76
N VAL A 51 33.36 -54.81 39.30
CA VAL A 51 33.75 -53.84 38.26
C VAL A 51 33.12 -54.20 36.91
N CYS A 52 33.08 -55.48 36.51
CA CYS A 52 32.38 -55.91 35.30
C CYS A 52 30.88 -55.60 35.38
N SER A 53 30.22 -55.94 36.49
CA SER A 53 28.78 -55.64 36.69
C SER A 53 28.48 -54.13 36.67
N ALA A 54 29.36 -53.30 37.23
CA ALA A 54 29.24 -51.85 37.17
C ALA A 54 29.41 -51.30 35.74
N LYS A 55 30.34 -51.87 34.95
CA LYS A 55 30.55 -51.52 33.54
C LYS A 55 29.33 -51.85 32.68
N ASP A 56 28.72 -53.01 32.90
CA ASP A 56 27.52 -53.42 32.16
C ASP A 56 26.32 -52.52 32.49
N THR A 57 26.18 -52.14 33.77
CA THR A 57 25.17 -51.17 34.21
C THR A 57 25.39 -49.79 33.58
N LEU A 58 26.64 -49.34 33.47
CA LEU A 58 26.98 -48.06 32.85
C LEU A 58 26.71 -48.08 31.33
N ASN A 59 27.06 -49.17 30.65
CA ASN A 59 26.77 -49.36 29.22
C ASN A 59 25.26 -49.38 28.95
N PHE A 60 24.48 -50.02 29.82
CA PHE A 60 23.02 -50.01 29.73
C PHE A 60 22.46 -48.58 29.84
N LYS A 61 22.88 -47.82 30.86
CA LYS A 61 22.47 -46.41 31.04
C LYS A 61 22.93 -45.52 29.90
N LEU A 62 24.11 -45.76 29.34
CA LEU A 62 24.61 -45.01 28.18
C LEU A 62 23.73 -45.26 26.94
N ASN A 63 23.31 -46.50 26.71
CA ASN A 63 22.40 -46.84 25.62
C ASN A 63 21.03 -46.18 25.79
N GLU A 64 20.46 -46.17 27.01
CA GLU A 64 19.22 -45.43 27.29
C GLU A 64 19.36 -43.93 26.97
N ILE A 65 20.48 -43.31 27.37
CA ILE A 65 20.76 -41.89 27.07
C ILE A 65 20.87 -41.64 25.56
N ILE A 66 21.51 -42.56 24.81
CA ILE A 66 21.63 -42.45 23.35
C ILE A 66 20.25 -42.51 22.69
N VAL A 67 19.39 -43.44 23.12
CA VAL A 67 18.01 -43.57 22.61
C VAL A 67 17.22 -42.30 22.90
N ILE A 68 17.20 -41.83 24.16
CA ILE A 68 16.49 -40.60 24.54
C ILE A 68 17.00 -39.39 23.74
N ARG A 69 18.32 -39.28 23.52
CA ARG A 69 18.90 -38.18 22.74
C ARG A 69 18.47 -38.25 21.27
N SER A 70 18.40 -39.45 20.69
CA SER A 70 17.93 -39.64 19.31
C SER A 70 16.47 -39.24 19.14
N GLU A 71 15.61 -39.61 20.09
CA GLU A 71 14.19 -39.24 20.10
C GLU A 71 14.00 -37.74 20.29
N LEU A 72 14.77 -37.12 21.19
CA LEU A 72 14.72 -35.67 21.39
C LEU A 72 15.14 -34.89 20.14
N LEU A 73 16.17 -35.36 19.42
CA LEU A 73 16.58 -34.76 18.15
C LEU A 73 15.50 -34.92 17.08
N GLN A 74 14.83 -36.08 17.04
CA GLN A 74 13.73 -36.31 16.10
C GLN A 74 12.55 -35.36 16.38
N LEU A 75 12.18 -35.17 17.64
CA LEU A 75 11.14 -34.22 18.06
C LEU A 75 11.52 -32.77 17.71
N GLN A 76 12.78 -32.38 17.91
CA GLN A 76 13.27 -31.05 17.53
C GLN A 76 13.22 -30.83 16.02
N MET A 77 13.59 -31.82 15.22
CA MET A 77 13.51 -31.73 13.75
C MET A 77 12.06 -31.66 13.27
N ASN A 78 11.16 -32.44 13.86
CA ASN A 78 9.73 -32.39 13.53
C ASN A 78 9.14 -31.02 13.84
N SER A 79 9.41 -30.47 15.03
CA SER A 79 8.97 -29.13 15.42
C SER A 79 9.49 -28.04 14.48
N LEU A 80 10.77 -28.11 14.09
CA LEU A 80 11.35 -27.15 13.15
C LEU A 80 10.71 -27.23 11.75
N ASN A 81 10.39 -28.45 11.30
CA ASN A 81 9.73 -28.68 10.01
C ASN A 81 8.30 -28.13 10.00
N GLU A 82 7.55 -28.32 11.09
CA GLU A 82 6.21 -27.75 11.27
C GLU A 82 6.24 -26.21 11.25
N GLU A 83 7.15 -25.58 12.00
CA GLU A 83 7.31 -24.11 11.98
C GLU A 83 7.64 -23.58 10.57
N ASN A 84 8.52 -24.28 9.84
CA ASN A 84 8.87 -23.88 8.47
C ASN A 84 7.73 -24.07 7.49
N ALA A 85 6.89 -25.10 7.67
CA ALA A 85 5.69 -25.31 6.86
C ALA A 85 4.66 -24.19 7.08
N VAL A 86 4.45 -23.79 8.33
CA VAL A 86 3.56 -22.65 8.68
C VAL A 86 4.06 -21.37 8.03
N LYS A 87 5.35 -21.02 8.19
CA LYS A 87 5.94 -19.81 7.58
C LYS A 87 5.84 -19.80 6.05
N LYS A 88 6.03 -20.95 5.40
CA LYS A 88 5.86 -21.08 3.94
C LYS A 88 4.41 -20.81 3.52
N LYS A 89 3.43 -21.33 4.29
CA LYS A 89 2.01 -21.12 4.02
C LYS A 89 1.62 -19.64 4.18
N GLU A 90 2.05 -18.99 5.26
CA GLU A 90 1.83 -17.56 5.50
C GLU A 90 2.44 -16.69 4.38
N LEU A 91 3.64 -17.02 3.91
CA LEU A 91 4.29 -16.32 2.81
C LEU A 91 3.53 -16.49 1.48
N ALA A 92 3.02 -17.70 1.21
CA ALA A 92 2.22 -17.97 0.02
C ALA A 92 0.90 -17.18 0.03
N GLU A 93 0.20 -17.14 1.16
CA GLU A 93 -1.04 -16.36 1.33
C GLU A 93 -0.76 -14.86 1.15
N LYS A 94 0.29 -14.32 1.77
CA LYS A 94 0.68 -12.90 1.61
C LYS A 94 1.00 -12.52 0.17
N ASN A 95 1.61 -13.44 -0.58
CA ASN A 95 1.88 -13.24 -2.01
C ASN A 95 0.60 -13.27 -2.85
N ASP A 96 -0.34 -14.18 -2.55
CA ASP A 96 -1.65 -14.22 -3.21
C ASP A 96 -2.44 -12.92 -3.03
N TYR A 97 -2.48 -12.38 -1.80
CA TYR A 97 -3.09 -11.06 -1.54
C TYR A 97 -2.45 -9.93 -2.35
N ARG A 98 -1.10 -9.90 -2.45
CA ARG A 98 -0.38 -8.89 -3.24
C ARG A 98 -0.69 -8.99 -4.73
N VAL A 99 -0.84 -10.20 -5.26
CA VAL A 99 -1.20 -10.41 -6.66
C VAL A 99 -2.64 -9.94 -6.91
N LYS A 100 -3.58 -10.30 -6.03
CA LYS A 100 -4.98 -9.85 -6.10
C LYS A 100 -5.11 -8.32 -6.03
N ASP A 101 -4.39 -7.66 -5.13
CA ASP A 101 -4.37 -6.19 -5.02
C ASP A 101 -3.85 -5.52 -6.30
N ARG A 102 -2.77 -6.06 -6.90
CA ARG A 102 -2.28 -5.57 -8.19
C ARG A 102 -3.30 -5.75 -9.31
N HIS A 103 -3.96 -6.90 -9.37
CA HIS A 103 -4.96 -7.17 -10.39
C HIS A 103 -6.15 -6.21 -10.27
N LEU A 104 -6.64 -5.97 -9.05
CA LEU A 104 -7.72 -5.02 -8.79
C LEU A 104 -7.32 -3.58 -9.18
N LYS A 105 -6.08 -3.16 -8.89
CA LYS A 105 -5.56 -1.85 -9.31
C LYS A 105 -5.50 -1.70 -10.82
N LEU A 106 -5.09 -2.75 -11.53
CA LEU A 106 -5.06 -2.74 -13.00
C LEU A 106 -6.49 -2.65 -13.57
N GLN A 107 -7.44 -3.43 -13.04
CA GLN A 107 -8.85 -3.34 -13.44
C GLN A 107 -9.44 -1.96 -13.18
N LEU A 108 -9.13 -1.34 -12.03
CA LEU A 108 -9.57 0.01 -11.70
C LEU A 108 -8.98 1.03 -12.69
N LEU A 109 -7.70 0.90 -13.03
CA LEU A 109 -7.05 1.77 -14.01
C LEU A 109 -7.67 1.61 -15.41
N GLU A 110 -7.98 0.39 -15.84
CA GLU A 110 -8.67 0.13 -17.10
C GLU A 110 -10.06 0.78 -17.12
N LEU A 111 -10.83 0.63 -16.05
CA LEU A 111 -12.15 1.27 -15.91
C LEU A 111 -12.05 2.80 -15.95
N GLN A 112 -11.07 3.39 -15.27
CA GLN A 112 -10.81 4.83 -15.32
C GLN A 112 -10.48 5.29 -16.74
N ILE A 113 -9.66 4.54 -17.48
CA ILE A 113 -9.34 4.84 -18.88
C ILE A 113 -10.60 4.80 -19.75
N GLU A 114 -11.46 3.79 -19.59
CA GLU A 114 -12.72 3.69 -20.34
C GLU A 114 -13.71 4.83 -20.01
N GLU A 115 -13.82 5.22 -18.74
CA GLU A 115 -14.64 6.35 -18.33
C GLU A 115 -14.16 7.66 -18.99
N GLN A 116 -12.85 7.89 -19.02
CA GLN A 116 -12.26 9.06 -19.68
C GLN A 116 -12.51 9.06 -21.19
N LYS A 117 -12.43 7.89 -21.84
CA LYS A 117 -12.79 7.74 -23.25
C LYS A 117 -14.24 8.12 -23.52
N LEU A 118 -15.16 7.68 -22.67
CA LEU A 118 -16.59 7.97 -22.82
C LEU A 118 -16.91 9.46 -22.64
N LYS A 119 -16.34 10.10 -21.61
CA LYS A 119 -16.51 11.54 -21.36
C LYS A 119 -16.07 12.40 -22.55
N ILE A 120 -14.91 12.06 -23.12
CA ILE A 120 -14.38 12.77 -24.29
C ILE A 120 -15.25 12.51 -25.53
N HIS A 121 -15.71 11.27 -25.73
CA HIS A 121 -16.61 10.95 -26.84
C HIS A 121 -17.93 11.75 -26.77
N LEU A 122 -18.52 11.88 -25.59
CA LEU A 122 -19.74 12.67 -25.37
C LEU A 122 -19.52 14.16 -25.67
N LEU A 123 -18.43 14.75 -25.15
CA LEU A 123 -18.07 16.14 -25.42
C LEU A 123 -17.91 16.39 -26.93
N GLN A 124 -17.32 15.44 -27.66
CA GLN A 124 -17.09 15.55 -29.10
C GLN A 124 -18.39 15.48 -29.91
N LYS A 125 -19.16 14.40 -29.74
CA LYS A 125 -20.33 14.11 -30.57
C LYS A 125 -21.42 15.14 -30.32
N GLN A 126 -21.81 15.29 -29.05
CA GLN A 126 -22.90 16.17 -28.69
C GLN A 126 -22.42 17.62 -28.68
N CYS A 127 -21.50 18.01 -27.79
CA CYS A 127 -21.25 19.44 -27.58
C CYS A 127 -20.52 20.11 -28.76
N ILE A 128 -19.40 19.55 -29.24
CA ILE A 128 -18.56 20.25 -30.23
C ILE A 128 -19.16 20.17 -31.64
N LYS A 129 -19.51 18.97 -32.13
CA LYS A 129 -19.92 18.82 -33.52
C LYS A 129 -21.37 19.23 -33.77
N GLU A 130 -22.29 18.82 -32.90
CA GLU A 130 -23.73 19.01 -33.13
C GLU A 130 -24.24 20.38 -32.65
N PHE A 131 -23.72 20.90 -31.54
CA PHE A 131 -24.26 22.13 -30.93
C PHE A 131 -23.36 23.37 -31.10
N LEU A 132 -22.09 23.26 -30.74
CA LEU A 132 -21.22 24.44 -30.59
C LEU A 132 -20.37 24.74 -31.81
N GLY A 133 -20.23 23.84 -32.78
CA GLY A 133 -19.20 23.94 -33.83
C GLY A 133 -19.18 25.28 -34.58
N LYS A 134 -20.35 25.82 -34.90
CA LYS A 134 -20.52 27.14 -35.53
C LYS A 134 -20.14 28.35 -34.65
N HIS A 135 -19.78 28.12 -33.39
CA HIS A 135 -19.38 29.15 -32.43
C HIS A 135 -17.93 28.99 -31.98
N LEU A 136 -17.25 27.90 -32.34
CA LEU A 136 -15.88 27.59 -31.90
C LEU A 136 -14.81 28.03 -32.92
N PHE A 137 -15.11 29.03 -33.75
CA PHE A 137 -14.25 29.53 -34.83
C PHE A 137 -12.82 29.90 -34.40
N ASN A 138 -12.65 30.35 -33.15
CA ASN A 138 -11.37 30.80 -32.59
C ASN A 138 -10.64 29.71 -31.80
N ILE A 139 -11.22 28.50 -31.68
CA ILE A 139 -10.59 27.39 -30.96
C ILE A 139 -9.86 26.51 -31.95
N SER A 140 -8.53 26.59 -31.98
CA SER A 140 -7.73 25.77 -32.89
C SER A 140 -7.42 24.38 -32.35
N ASP A 141 -7.22 24.25 -31.04
CA ASP A 141 -6.65 23.07 -30.41
C ASP A 141 -7.30 22.79 -29.04
N ILE A 142 -7.50 21.52 -28.72
CA ILE A 142 -7.92 21.01 -27.40
C ILE A 142 -6.85 20.04 -26.91
N TYR A 143 -6.30 20.31 -25.73
CA TYR A 143 -5.32 19.45 -25.07
C TYR A 143 -5.95 18.72 -23.90
N PHE A 144 -5.89 17.40 -23.91
CA PHE A 144 -6.16 16.56 -22.75
C PHE A 144 -4.82 16.25 -22.07
N ALA A 145 -4.56 16.98 -20.98
CA ALA A 145 -3.35 16.88 -20.17
C ALA A 145 -3.38 15.67 -19.23
N TYR A 146 -2.19 15.14 -18.91
CA TYR A 146 -1.99 13.90 -18.15
C TYR A 146 -2.61 12.64 -18.77
N PHE A 147 -2.91 12.67 -20.08
CA PHE A 147 -3.31 11.47 -20.82
C PHE A 147 -2.09 10.70 -21.31
N ALA A 148 -2.11 9.37 -21.18
CA ALA A 148 -1.07 8.52 -21.73
C ALA A 148 -1.00 8.68 -23.26
N LEU A 149 0.21 8.74 -23.83
CA LEU A 149 0.41 8.92 -25.27
C LEU A 149 -0.14 7.75 -26.11
N SER A 150 -0.20 6.55 -25.51
CA SER A 150 -0.82 5.37 -26.11
C SER A 150 -2.34 5.33 -25.96
N ALA A 151 -2.93 6.24 -25.17
CA ALA A 151 -4.36 6.31 -25.02
C ALA A 151 -4.99 6.91 -26.28
N ASN A 152 -5.98 6.19 -26.83
CA ASN A 152 -6.92 6.77 -27.78
C ASN A 152 -8.14 7.26 -27.00
N CYS A 153 -8.72 8.37 -27.43
CA CYS A 153 -9.97 8.88 -26.88
C CYS A 153 -11.09 8.63 -27.89
N GLY A 154 -11.75 7.48 -27.75
CA GLY A 154 -12.66 6.96 -28.77
C GLY A 154 -11.90 6.72 -30.09
N GLN A 155 -12.35 7.36 -31.16
CA GLN A 155 -11.73 7.26 -32.50
C GLN A 155 -10.53 8.21 -32.71
N TYR A 156 -10.26 9.11 -31.77
CA TYR A 156 -9.24 10.16 -31.93
C TYR A 156 -7.96 9.81 -31.18
N LYS A 157 -6.84 9.91 -31.90
CA LYS A 157 -5.48 9.79 -31.38
C LYS A 157 -4.85 11.17 -31.22
N HIS A 158 -3.70 11.24 -30.56
CA HIS A 158 -2.89 12.46 -30.55
C HIS A 158 -2.72 13.04 -31.97
N GLY A 159 -2.99 14.34 -32.13
CA GLY A 159 -2.90 15.06 -33.41
C GLY A 159 -4.14 14.93 -34.31
N SER A 160 -5.15 14.15 -33.92
CA SER A 160 -6.37 14.00 -34.74
C SER A 160 -7.17 15.28 -34.80
N ARG A 161 -7.96 15.46 -35.86
CA ARG A 161 -8.80 16.65 -36.07
C ARG A 161 -10.28 16.29 -36.00
N ILE A 162 -11.06 17.06 -35.22
CA ILE A 162 -12.52 17.06 -35.29
C ILE A 162 -12.93 17.97 -36.43
N PRO A 163 -13.51 17.44 -37.53
CA PRO A 163 -13.94 18.28 -38.64
C PRO A 163 -15.15 19.12 -38.22
N ILE A 164 -15.10 20.43 -38.53
CA ILE A 164 -16.21 21.36 -38.32
C ILE A 164 -16.39 22.16 -39.60
N THR A 165 -17.57 22.05 -40.21
CA THR A 165 -17.92 22.77 -41.43
C THR A 165 -17.85 24.28 -41.18
N GLY A 166 -17.14 25.00 -42.06
CA GLY A 166 -16.97 26.45 -41.98
C GLY A 166 -15.86 26.92 -41.03
N HIS A 167 -15.23 26.04 -40.25
CA HIS A 167 -14.13 26.43 -39.39
C HIS A 167 -12.86 26.80 -40.21
N PRO A 168 -12.14 27.90 -39.90
CA PRO A 168 -11.04 28.41 -40.72
C PRO A 168 -9.90 27.40 -40.91
N ASN A 169 -9.68 26.55 -39.90
CA ASN A 169 -8.67 25.48 -39.94
C ASN A 169 -9.24 24.12 -40.39
N GLY A 170 -10.46 24.07 -40.92
CA GLY A 170 -11.16 22.82 -41.25
C GLY A 170 -11.59 21.98 -40.03
N GLY A 171 -11.43 22.52 -38.82
CA GLY A 171 -11.79 21.87 -37.56
C GLY A 171 -10.82 22.14 -36.42
N ILE A 172 -10.99 21.42 -35.31
CA ILE A 172 -10.22 21.56 -34.06
C ILE A 172 -9.28 20.36 -33.90
N ARG A 173 -8.00 20.58 -33.59
CA ARG A 173 -7.04 19.49 -33.32
C ARG A 173 -7.13 19.04 -31.87
N ILE A 174 -6.98 17.74 -31.65
CA ILE A 174 -6.95 17.12 -30.33
C ILE A 174 -5.53 16.64 -30.04
N PHE A 175 -5.01 16.99 -28.87
CA PHE A 175 -3.75 16.49 -28.37
C PHE A 175 -3.96 15.73 -27.07
N LEU A 176 -3.41 14.52 -27.00
CA LEU A 176 -3.37 13.67 -25.82
C LEU A 176 -1.92 13.63 -25.35
N SER A 177 -1.61 14.12 -24.16
CA SER A 177 -0.21 14.21 -23.71
C SER A 177 -0.09 14.31 -22.18
N GLN A 178 1.13 14.04 -21.68
CA GLN A 178 1.51 14.25 -20.28
C GLN A 178 1.98 15.69 -19.99
N ARG A 179 1.58 16.65 -20.83
CA ARG A 179 1.92 18.08 -20.65
C ARG A 179 1.30 18.62 -19.37
N GLN A 180 2.02 19.51 -18.69
CA GLN A 180 1.47 20.28 -17.57
C GLN A 180 0.46 21.30 -18.14
N PRO A 181 -0.79 21.39 -17.63
CA PRO A 181 -1.82 22.24 -18.24
C PRO A 181 -1.42 23.71 -18.37
N HIS A 182 -0.61 24.22 -17.44
CA HIS A 182 -0.18 25.62 -17.35
C HIS A 182 1.21 25.87 -17.97
N GLU A 183 1.83 24.85 -18.59
CA GLU A 183 3.12 25.00 -19.26
C GLU A 183 3.03 26.03 -20.39
N ALA A 184 4.07 26.82 -20.63
CA ALA A 184 4.08 27.76 -21.74
C ALA A 184 3.90 27.04 -23.09
N LEU A 185 3.14 27.64 -24.00
CA LEU A 185 2.94 27.08 -25.34
C LEU A 185 4.20 27.28 -26.20
N ALA A 186 4.65 26.19 -26.83
CA ALA A 186 5.83 26.15 -27.69
C ALA A 186 5.51 25.62 -29.09
N GLY A 187 6.50 25.66 -30.00
CA GLY A 187 6.40 25.18 -31.38
C GLY A 187 5.23 25.81 -32.15
N ASP A 188 4.47 24.99 -32.86
CA ASP A 188 3.28 25.40 -33.64
C ASP A 188 2.14 26.01 -32.82
N SER A 189 2.21 25.91 -31.48
CA SER A 189 1.25 26.51 -30.57
C SER A 189 1.74 27.79 -29.91
N LYS A 190 3.00 28.20 -30.18
CA LYS A 190 3.55 29.46 -29.67
C LYS A 190 2.69 30.64 -30.14
N GLY A 191 2.36 31.53 -29.20
CA GLY A 191 1.57 32.74 -29.47
C GLY A 191 0.05 32.57 -29.43
N LYS A 192 -0.47 31.35 -29.24
CA LYS A 192 -1.90 31.14 -28.99
C LYS A 192 -2.28 31.52 -27.56
N LEU A 193 -3.54 31.87 -27.33
CA LEU A 193 -4.08 32.05 -25.98
C LEU A 193 -4.26 30.68 -25.32
N LEU A 194 -3.53 30.44 -24.23
CA LEU A 194 -3.72 29.25 -23.40
C LEU A 194 -4.92 29.47 -22.47
N VAL A 195 -5.95 28.64 -22.63
CA VAL A 195 -7.10 28.58 -21.72
C VAL A 195 -7.10 27.20 -21.07
N VAL A 196 -7.15 27.17 -19.75
CA VAL A 196 -7.12 25.92 -18.97
C VAL A 196 -8.43 25.81 -18.18
N SER A 197 -9.10 24.67 -18.31
CA SER A 197 -10.15 24.26 -17.39
C SER A 197 -9.55 23.42 -16.27
N TYR A 198 -10.02 23.62 -15.05
CA TYR A 198 -9.63 22.82 -13.88
C TYR A 198 -10.89 22.24 -13.23
N ALA A 199 -10.75 21.06 -12.62
CA ALA A 199 -11.80 20.47 -11.81
C ALA A 199 -11.85 21.19 -10.46
N TRP A 200 -13.05 21.37 -9.92
CA TRP A 200 -13.23 21.99 -8.61
C TRP A 200 -14.36 21.30 -7.86
N ASP A 201 -14.10 21.02 -6.58
CA ASP A 201 -15.09 20.47 -5.65
C ASP A 201 -15.97 21.60 -5.11
N GLY A 202 -17.26 21.59 -5.48
CA GLY A 202 -18.21 22.67 -5.15
C GLY A 202 -18.50 22.88 -3.66
N ASN A 203 -17.96 22.04 -2.78
CA ASN A 203 -18.02 22.18 -1.31
C ASN A 203 -16.71 22.74 -0.71
N SER A 204 -15.76 23.17 -1.53
CA SER A 204 -14.47 23.74 -1.11
C SER A 204 -14.30 25.14 -1.68
N LEU A 205 -13.35 25.92 -1.14
CA LEU A 205 -12.85 27.11 -1.84
C LEU A 205 -12.01 26.68 -3.05
N PRO A 206 -11.95 27.46 -4.15
CA PRO A 206 -11.08 27.16 -5.28
C PRO A 206 -9.65 26.92 -4.82
N GLY A 207 -9.07 25.80 -5.23
CA GLY A 207 -7.76 25.33 -4.78
C GLY A 207 -7.76 24.20 -3.76
N ASN A 208 -8.88 23.96 -3.06
CA ASN A 208 -9.10 22.82 -2.17
C ASN A 208 -7.89 22.52 -1.24
N GLU A 209 -7.08 21.50 -1.53
CA GLU A 209 -5.92 21.14 -0.70
C GLU A 209 -4.83 22.22 -0.63
N PHE A 210 -4.86 23.20 -1.54
CA PHE A 210 -4.04 24.42 -1.45
C PHE A 210 -4.17 25.07 -0.07
N TRP A 211 -5.39 25.14 0.47
CA TRP A 211 -5.67 25.76 1.78
C TRP A 211 -5.12 24.93 2.95
N SER A 212 -4.78 23.66 2.72
CA SER A 212 -4.09 22.79 3.67
C SER A 212 -2.57 22.74 3.47
N GLY A 213 -2.02 23.58 2.58
CA GLY A 213 -0.59 23.64 2.28
C GLY A 213 -0.11 22.62 1.26
N LYS A 214 -1.00 21.85 0.61
CA LYS A 214 -0.62 20.93 -0.48
C LYS A 214 -0.76 21.67 -1.80
N LEU A 215 0.35 22.18 -2.32
CA LEU A 215 0.35 23.13 -3.44
C LEU A 215 0.20 22.49 -4.83
N ALA A 216 0.43 21.16 -4.95
CA ALA A 216 0.43 20.47 -6.23
C ALA A 216 -0.02 18.99 -6.14
N SER A 217 -0.77 18.64 -5.09
CA SER A 217 -1.23 17.25 -4.91
C SER A 217 -2.38 16.87 -5.85
N THR A 218 -3.08 17.87 -6.37
CA THR A 218 -4.36 17.76 -7.07
C THR A 218 -4.46 18.84 -8.16
N GLY A 219 -5.40 18.70 -9.10
CA GLY A 219 -5.52 19.62 -10.23
C GLY A 219 -6.00 21.02 -9.82
N ASP A 220 -6.85 21.11 -8.81
CA ASP A 220 -7.32 22.35 -8.18
C ASP A 220 -6.20 23.04 -7.39
N SER A 221 -5.45 22.32 -6.55
CA SER A 221 -4.32 22.93 -5.83
C SER A 221 -3.24 23.45 -6.78
N ALA A 222 -2.93 22.72 -7.85
CA ALA A 222 -2.03 23.17 -8.89
C ALA A 222 -2.57 24.43 -9.61
N ALA A 223 -3.87 24.48 -9.91
CA ALA A 223 -4.50 25.66 -10.51
C ALA A 223 -4.42 26.88 -9.57
N ALA A 224 -4.66 26.70 -8.27
CA ALA A 224 -4.53 27.77 -7.28
C ALA A 224 -3.10 28.28 -7.13
N SER A 225 -2.10 27.39 -7.22
CA SER A 225 -0.69 27.77 -7.12
C SER A 225 -0.13 28.46 -8.37
N SER A 226 -0.75 28.24 -9.54
CA SER A 226 -0.24 28.71 -10.84
C SER A 226 -1.09 29.79 -11.50
N THR A 227 -2.19 30.20 -10.86
CA THR A 227 -3.11 31.23 -11.34
C THR A 227 -3.58 32.12 -10.19
N GLN A 228 -4.47 33.06 -10.47
CA GLN A 228 -5.02 33.99 -9.48
C GLN A 228 -6.38 33.55 -8.91
N ILE A 229 -6.76 32.26 -9.03
CA ILE A 229 -8.08 31.82 -8.56
C ILE A 229 -8.22 31.91 -7.03
N SER A 230 -7.11 31.78 -6.29
CA SER A 230 -7.09 31.86 -4.83
C SER A 230 -7.36 33.28 -4.33
N GLU A 231 -7.10 34.32 -5.12
CA GLU A 231 -7.48 35.70 -4.81
C GLU A 231 -8.81 36.11 -5.46
N LEU A 232 -8.96 35.83 -6.76
CA LEU A 232 -10.09 36.31 -7.55
C LEU A 232 -11.40 35.60 -7.21
N HIS A 233 -11.36 34.30 -6.92
CA HIS A 233 -12.57 33.52 -6.63
C HIS A 233 -12.79 33.31 -5.13
N HIS A 234 -11.96 33.92 -4.28
CA HIS A 234 -12.10 33.79 -2.84
C HIS A 234 -13.03 34.88 -2.29
N PRO A 235 -14.20 34.52 -1.72
CA PRO A 235 -15.24 35.48 -1.35
C PRO A 235 -14.83 36.43 -0.21
N HIS A 236 -13.85 36.06 0.62
CA HIS A 236 -13.32 36.95 1.65
C HIS A 236 -12.32 37.98 1.12
N ILE A 237 -11.69 37.73 -0.03
CA ILE A 237 -10.75 38.64 -0.68
C ILE A 237 -11.52 39.45 -1.74
N ASN A 238 -12.13 38.77 -2.71
CA ASN A 238 -12.99 39.37 -3.71
C ASN A 238 -14.46 39.26 -3.30
N ARG A 239 -14.99 40.30 -2.67
CA ARG A 239 -16.41 40.35 -2.28
C ARG A 239 -17.38 40.32 -3.46
N ARG A 240 -16.93 40.52 -4.71
CA ARG A 240 -17.81 40.43 -5.89
C ARG A 240 -18.23 39.00 -6.23
N VAL A 241 -17.55 37.98 -5.69
CA VAL A 241 -17.91 36.56 -5.88
C VAL A 241 -18.60 35.95 -4.65
N CYS A 242 -19.04 36.78 -3.70
CA CYS A 242 -19.78 36.29 -2.53
C CYS A 242 -21.27 36.05 -2.85
N SER A 243 -21.98 35.35 -1.95
CA SER A 243 -23.40 35.05 -2.12
C SER A 243 -24.29 36.30 -2.28
N LYS A 244 -23.90 37.47 -1.77
CA LYS A 244 -24.69 38.71 -1.91
C LYS A 244 -24.80 39.19 -3.36
N THR A 245 -23.84 38.83 -4.22
CA THR A 245 -23.87 39.17 -5.65
C THR A 245 -24.46 38.05 -6.50
N LEU A 246 -24.92 36.95 -5.89
CA LEU A 246 -25.55 35.83 -6.58
C LEU A 246 -26.78 36.30 -7.37
N LYS A 247 -26.77 35.94 -8.65
CA LYS A 247 -27.88 36.18 -9.57
C LYS A 247 -28.46 34.85 -10.04
N ILE A 248 -29.79 34.74 -9.99
CA ILE A 248 -30.53 33.57 -10.42
C ILE A 248 -31.27 33.91 -11.71
N ALA A 249 -30.91 33.21 -12.79
CA ALA A 249 -31.68 33.24 -14.04
C ALA A 249 -32.89 32.32 -13.90
N ALA A 250 -34.09 32.89 -13.91
CA ALA A 250 -35.33 32.13 -13.87
C ALA A 250 -36.41 32.85 -14.68
N ARG A 251 -37.29 32.10 -15.36
CA ARG A 251 -38.44 32.68 -16.09
C ARG A 251 -38.05 33.80 -17.07
N GLY A 252 -36.93 33.64 -17.78
CA GLY A 252 -36.43 34.62 -18.75
C GLY A 252 -35.95 35.95 -18.14
N LYS A 253 -35.81 36.04 -16.82
CA LYS A 253 -35.30 37.20 -16.09
C LYS A 253 -34.16 36.80 -15.15
N ILE A 254 -33.43 37.80 -14.67
CA ILE A 254 -32.36 37.64 -13.70
C ILE A 254 -32.80 38.30 -12.39
N TYR A 255 -32.78 37.54 -11.30
CA TYR A 255 -33.12 38.00 -9.96
C TYR A 255 -31.86 37.99 -9.08
N ASP A 256 -31.80 38.84 -8.07
CA ASP A 256 -30.96 38.51 -6.91
C ASP A 256 -31.61 37.38 -6.09
N PHE A 257 -30.81 36.81 -5.19
CA PHE A 257 -31.23 35.67 -4.38
C PHE A 257 -32.50 35.96 -3.56
N GLU A 258 -32.58 37.12 -2.91
CA GLU A 258 -33.71 37.49 -2.05
C GLU A 258 -35.00 37.67 -2.86
N ASN A 259 -34.95 38.39 -3.98
CA ASN A 259 -36.10 38.57 -4.86
C ASN A 259 -36.57 37.24 -5.45
N TYR A 260 -35.64 36.34 -5.78
CA TYR A 260 -36.00 35.00 -6.24
C TYR A 260 -36.80 34.23 -5.18
N LEU A 261 -36.35 34.24 -3.91
CA LEU A 261 -37.05 33.58 -2.81
C LEU A 261 -38.44 34.18 -2.56
N GLN A 262 -38.57 35.51 -2.62
CA GLN A 262 -39.86 36.19 -2.45
C GLN A 262 -40.85 35.87 -3.57
N CYS A 263 -40.39 35.86 -4.82
CA CYS A 263 -41.23 35.50 -5.96
C CYS A 263 -41.70 34.03 -5.93
N ASN A 264 -40.88 33.11 -5.39
CA ASN A 264 -41.27 31.71 -5.25
C ASN A 264 -42.13 31.43 -4.02
N SER A 265 -41.91 32.15 -2.91
CA SER A 265 -42.75 32.01 -1.72
C SER A 265 -44.17 32.51 -1.98
N LYS A 266 -44.36 33.69 -2.59
CA LYS A 266 -45.70 34.19 -2.96
C LYS A 266 -46.50 33.20 -3.80
N ARG A 267 -45.85 32.50 -4.74
CA ARG A 267 -46.50 31.50 -5.58
C ARG A 267 -47.02 30.29 -4.78
N LYS A 268 -46.31 29.84 -3.74
CA LYS A 268 -46.80 28.78 -2.85
C LYS A 268 -48.11 29.18 -2.18
N TRP A 269 -48.21 30.44 -1.72
CA TRP A 269 -49.42 30.97 -1.11
C TRP A 269 -50.56 31.14 -2.12
N ASP A 270 -50.27 31.59 -3.35
CA ASP A 270 -51.29 31.78 -4.39
C ASP A 270 -51.82 30.44 -4.93
N GLU A 271 -50.97 29.42 -5.07
CA GLU A 271 -51.36 28.05 -5.48
C GLU A 271 -52.14 27.32 -4.37
N GLU A 272 -51.81 27.57 -3.08
CA GLU A 272 -52.57 27.05 -1.94
C GLU A 272 -53.90 27.79 -1.74
N ALA A 273 -53.99 29.08 -2.06
CA ALA A 273 -55.22 29.89 -1.93
C ALA A 273 -56.17 29.80 -3.13
N SER A 274 -55.71 29.32 -4.29
CA SER A 274 -56.54 29.08 -5.49
C SER A 274 -56.99 27.62 -5.64
N GLY A 275 -56.59 26.75 -4.71
CA GLY A 275 -56.96 25.33 -4.63
C GLY A 275 -58.15 25.01 -3.71
N SER A 276 -58.94 26.00 -3.29
CA SER A 276 -60.18 25.84 -2.49
C SER A 276 -61.44 26.18 -3.27
#